data_AF-A0A1M7HN05-F1
#
_entry.id   AF-A0A1M7HN05-F1
#
_cell.length_a   1.000
_cell.length_b   1.000
_cell.length_c   1.000
_cell.angle_alpha   90.00
_cell.angle_beta   90.00
_cell.angle_gamma   90.00
#
_symmetry.space_group_name_H-M   'P 1'
#
loop_
_entity.id
_entity.type
_entity.pdbx_description
1 polymer ?
#
loop_
_entity_poly.entity_id
_entity_poly.type
_entity_poly.pdbx_seq_one_letter_code
_entity_poly.pdbx_strand_id
1 'polypeptide(L)'
;MDGNITVENAIKKGKWLIDYPAKTILFTSIIIGIILQSQNIVTGWIIIPITYILPFFLACFYWSVTITKWRIWAFKNVRNVHELKKRAVQERLIGPDNSIYEKFEIKNQKDQDEWELLKSKFDKADIFQNDPSISKQTIIYYSKIKNIFQMSLGISCIVIGLYLSSDSKNIIFGILILVLGVYLSYKEFREAFNTTPQIILNEKGIETVNTKFYNWESIKNEEVIRDGFGKNTHYYLVYDYPNGKEYLQIDDYNTNMKLLNKLLILYRGRSINK
;
A
#
# COMPACT_ATOMS: atom_id res chain seq x y z
N MET A 1 26.91 -16.16 2.20
CA MET A 1 25.67 -16.58 2.87
C MET A 1 24.52 -16.17 1.98
N ASP A 2 23.98 -17.12 1.21
CA ASP A 2 22.84 -16.88 0.34
C ASP A 2 21.59 -16.70 1.20
N GLY A 3 20.76 -15.71 0.87
CA GLY A 3 19.58 -15.38 1.65
C GLY A 3 18.52 -16.47 1.49
N ASN A 4 18.17 -17.15 2.58
CA ASN A 4 17.15 -18.21 2.58
C ASN A 4 15.71 -17.69 2.57
N ILE A 5 15.51 -16.37 2.68
CA ILE A 5 14.19 -15.76 2.88
C ILE A 5 13.81 -14.89 1.69
N THR A 6 12.57 -15.06 1.21
CA THR A 6 11.99 -14.22 0.15
C THR A 6 11.69 -12.81 0.65
N VAL A 7 11.73 -11.83 -0.26
CA VAL A 7 11.38 -10.43 0.06
C VAL A 7 10.01 -10.34 0.72
N GLU A 8 9.03 -11.09 0.19
CA GLU A 8 7.67 -11.17 0.70
C GLU A 8 7.61 -11.58 2.18
N ASN A 9 8.33 -12.64 2.54
CA ASN A 9 8.35 -13.14 3.92
C ASN A 9 9.05 -12.15 4.86
N ALA A 10 10.10 -11.47 4.41
CA ALA A 10 10.79 -10.46 5.20
C ALA A 10 9.89 -9.24 5.49
N ILE A 11 9.15 -8.77 4.49
CA ILE A 11 8.19 -7.67 4.62
C ILE A 11 7.02 -8.06 5.54
N LYS A 12 6.44 -9.25 5.36
CA LYS A 12 5.38 -9.78 6.23
C LYS A 12 5.83 -9.84 7.69
N LYS A 13 7.06 -10.33 7.93
CA LYS A 13 7.65 -10.36 9.27
C LYS A 13 7.85 -8.96 9.83
N GLY A 14 8.25 -7.99 9.01
CA GLY A 14 8.38 -6.59 9.40
C GLY A 14 7.06 -6.02 9.93
N LYS A 15 5.98 -6.17 9.15
CA LYS A 15 4.64 -5.76 9.59
C LYS A 15 4.21 -6.42 10.89
N TRP A 16 4.53 -7.71 11.05
CA TRP A 16 4.13 -8.45 12.24
C TRP A 16 4.91 -8.07 13.50
N LEU A 17 6.20 -7.75 13.35
CA LEU A 17 7.05 -7.34 14.47
C LEU A 17 6.93 -5.85 14.82
N ILE A 18 6.56 -5.01 13.86
CA ILE A 18 6.66 -3.55 14.00
C ILE A 18 5.28 -2.92 14.08
N ASP A 19 4.47 -3.08 13.03
CA ASP A 19 3.18 -2.38 12.92
C ASP A 19 2.14 -2.91 13.90
N TYR A 20 2.00 -4.24 14.01
CA TYR A 20 0.95 -4.81 14.86
C TYR A 20 1.18 -4.53 16.35
N PRO A 21 2.37 -4.75 16.93
CA PRO A 21 2.58 -4.47 18.35
C PRO A 21 2.41 -2.99 18.68
N ALA A 22 2.91 -2.08 17.83
CA ALA A 22 2.70 -0.64 18.03
C ALA A 22 1.21 -0.27 18.03
N LYS A 23 0.42 -0.82 17.09
CA LYS A 23 -1.04 -0.64 17.08
C LYS A 23 -1.70 -1.25 18.32
N THR A 24 -1.28 -2.45 18.73
CA THR A 24 -1.79 -3.12 19.92
C THR A 24 -1.55 -2.29 21.18
N ILE A 25 -0.38 -1.67 21.34
CA ILE A 25 -0.09 -0.75 22.46
C ILE A 25 -1.13 0.39 22.48
N LEU A 26 -1.37 1.04 21.34
CA LEU A 26 -2.31 2.16 21.22
C LEU A 26 -3.78 1.74 21.47
N PHE A 27 -4.22 0.62 20.92
CA PHE A 27 -5.61 0.17 21.10
C PHE A 27 -5.86 -0.35 22.52
N THR A 28 -4.90 -1.07 23.10
CA THR A 28 -5.03 -1.60 24.45
C THR A 28 -5.07 -0.47 25.48
N SER A 29 -4.33 0.63 25.27
CA SER A 29 -4.37 1.78 26.19
C SER A 29 -5.72 2.49 26.20
N ILE A 30 -6.41 2.56 25.06
CA ILE A 30 -7.78 3.10 24.99
C ILE A 30 -8.73 2.23 25.81
N ILE A 31 -8.65 0.90 25.67
CA ILE A 31 -9.48 -0.05 26.43
C ILE A 31 -9.22 0.08 27.93
N ILE A 32 -7.95 0.11 28.34
CA ILE A 32 -7.57 0.32 29.75
C ILE A 32 -8.11 1.67 30.26
N GLY A 33 -8.05 2.71 29.44
CA GLY A 33 -8.61 4.03 29.75
C GLY A 33 -10.10 4.00 30.07
N ILE A 34 -10.89 3.31 29.23
CA ILE A 34 -12.33 3.14 29.43
C ILE A 34 -12.63 2.40 30.73
N ILE A 35 -11.86 1.33 31.03
CA ILE A 35 -12.02 0.55 32.26
C ILE A 35 -11.69 1.40 33.51
N LEU A 36 -10.56 2.11 33.49
CA LEU A 36 -10.14 2.96 34.61
C LEU A 36 -11.15 4.09 34.90
N GLN A 37 -11.73 4.66 33.84
CA GLN A 37 -12.79 5.66 33.95
C GLN A 37 -14.08 5.05 34.52
N SER A 38 -14.48 3.86 34.04
CA SER A 38 -15.68 3.17 34.54
C SER A 38 -15.59 2.80 36.04
N GLN A 39 -14.38 2.57 36.55
CA GLN A 39 -14.14 2.23 37.96
C GLN A 39 -13.92 3.47 38.84
N ASN A 40 -14.00 4.69 38.28
CA ASN A 40 -13.69 5.95 38.96
C ASN A 40 -12.29 6.01 39.61
N ILE A 41 -11.34 5.16 39.18
CA ILE A 41 -9.97 5.11 39.71
C ILE A 41 -9.19 6.37 39.29
N VAL A 42 -9.41 6.82 38.05
CA VAL A 42 -8.81 8.03 37.50
C VAL A 42 -9.92 8.86 36.88
N THR A 43 -10.11 10.08 37.39
CA THR A 43 -11.11 11.03 36.88
C THR A 43 -10.45 12.36 36.51
N GLY A 44 -11.09 13.10 35.58
CA GLY A 44 -10.62 14.40 35.14
C GLY A 44 -9.49 14.35 34.09
N TRP A 45 -8.78 15.46 33.94
CA TRP A 45 -7.83 15.71 32.85
C TRP A 45 -6.60 14.78 32.84
N ILE A 46 -6.31 14.07 33.94
CA ILE A 46 -5.17 13.14 34.08
C ILE A 46 -5.35 11.87 33.23
N ILE A 47 -6.58 11.51 32.85
CA ILE A 47 -6.82 10.34 31.99
C ILE A 47 -6.19 10.51 30.60
N ILE A 48 -6.15 11.74 30.07
CA ILE A 48 -5.67 12.06 28.72
C ILE A 48 -4.19 11.71 28.55
N PRO A 49 -3.25 12.17 29.41
CA PRO A 49 -1.84 11.81 29.27
C PRO A 49 -1.60 10.30 29.43
N ILE A 50 -2.34 9.62 30.29
CA ILE A 50 -2.17 8.18 30.55
C ILE A 50 -2.65 7.33 29.37
N THR A 51 -3.74 7.72 28.72
CA THR A 51 -4.41 6.91 27.69
C THR A 51 -3.95 7.21 26.27
N TYR A 52 -3.54 8.45 26.00
CA TYR A 52 -3.14 8.89 24.67
C TYR A 52 -1.65 9.25 24.57
N ILE A 53 -1.13 10.06 25.49
CA ILE A 53 0.22 10.62 25.36
C ILE A 53 1.29 9.55 25.67
N LEU A 54 1.23 8.93 26.84
CA LEU A 54 2.20 7.91 27.26
C LEU A 54 2.24 6.71 26.29
N PRO A 55 1.10 6.12 25.88
CA PRO A 55 1.09 4.98 24.95
C PRO A 55 1.60 5.36 23.55
N PHE A 56 1.37 6.60 23.11
CA PHE A 56 1.95 7.10 21.86
C PHE A 56 3.48 7.09 21.91
N PHE A 57 4.08 7.64 22.98
CA PHE A 57 5.53 7.61 23.14
C PHE A 57 6.09 6.18 23.29
N LEU A 58 5.41 5.30 24.03
CA LEU A 58 5.80 3.89 24.15
C LEU A 58 5.75 3.16 22.80
N ALA A 59 4.70 3.38 22.01
CA ALA A 59 4.57 2.80 20.68
C ALA A 59 5.66 3.33 19.73
N CYS A 60 5.95 4.64 19.76
CA CYS A 60 7.03 5.24 18.98
C CYS A 60 8.41 4.70 19.38
N PHE A 61 8.68 4.57 20.68
CA PHE A 61 9.94 4.03 21.18
C PHE A 61 10.12 2.55 20.79
N TYR A 62 9.07 1.75 20.96
CA TYR A 62 9.08 0.35 20.53
C TYR A 62 9.36 0.24 19.02
N TRP A 63 8.66 1.04 18.21
CA TRP A 63 8.84 1.08 16.76
C TRP A 63 10.29 1.43 16.39
N SER A 64 10.86 2.47 17.01
CA SER A 64 12.21 2.98 16.74
C SER A 64 13.32 1.95 16.98
N VAL A 65 13.21 1.15 18.04
CA VAL A 65 14.20 0.09 18.33
C VAL A 65 13.99 -1.12 17.43
N THR A 66 12.74 -1.50 17.19
CA THR A 66 12.40 -2.75 16.49
C THR A 66 12.64 -2.63 14.98
N ILE A 67 12.44 -1.45 14.40
CA ILE A 67 12.70 -1.21 12.96
C ILE A 67 14.17 -1.43 12.61
N THR A 68 15.11 -0.95 13.43
CA THR A 68 16.57 -1.14 13.21
C THR A 68 16.92 -2.62 13.21
N LYS A 69 16.44 -3.37 14.22
CA LYS A 69 16.69 -4.81 14.35
C LYS A 69 16.11 -5.59 13.17
N TRP A 70 14.88 -5.27 12.78
CA TRP A 70 14.26 -5.89 11.60
C TRP A 70 15.02 -5.55 10.32
N ARG A 71 15.46 -4.30 10.14
CA ARG A 71 16.21 -3.86 8.96
C ARG A 71 17.47 -4.69 8.78
N ILE A 72 18.33 -4.74 9.79
CA ILE A 72 19.57 -5.52 9.74
C ILE A 72 19.28 -7.00 9.49
N TRP A 73 18.31 -7.57 10.20
CA TRP A 73 17.90 -8.96 9.99
C TRP A 73 17.41 -9.21 8.56
N ALA A 74 16.57 -8.34 8.00
CA ALA A 74 15.99 -8.51 6.68
C ALA A 74 17.07 -8.40 5.59
N PHE A 75 17.91 -7.37 5.63
CA PHE A 75 19.00 -7.18 4.67
C PHE A 75 20.09 -8.25 4.78
N LYS A 76 20.30 -8.83 5.96
CA LYS A 76 21.18 -9.99 6.13
C LYS A 76 20.62 -11.24 5.45
N ASN A 77 19.33 -11.53 5.63
CA ASN A 77 18.72 -12.81 5.23
C ASN A 77 18.06 -12.83 3.85
N VAL A 78 17.87 -11.68 3.21
CA VAL A 78 17.27 -11.59 1.86
C VAL A 78 18.36 -11.42 0.81
N ARG A 79 18.26 -12.17 -0.30
CA ARG A 79 19.23 -12.07 -1.40
C ARG A 79 19.02 -10.84 -2.27
N ASN A 80 17.77 -10.52 -2.62
CA ASN A 80 17.39 -9.38 -3.47
C ASN A 80 17.18 -8.13 -2.61
N VAL A 81 18.27 -7.42 -2.33
CA VAL A 81 18.27 -6.29 -1.40
C VAL A 81 17.67 -5.02 -2.00
N HIS A 82 17.74 -4.85 -3.33
CA HIS A 82 17.15 -3.69 -4.01
C HIS A 82 15.63 -3.80 -4.00
N GLU A 83 15.10 -4.96 -4.39
CA GLU A 83 13.67 -5.26 -4.30
C GLU A 83 13.16 -5.09 -2.86
N LEU A 84 13.90 -5.61 -1.86
CA LEU A 84 13.52 -5.47 -0.45
C LEU A 84 13.44 -4.00 -0.02
N LYS A 85 14.47 -3.19 -0.32
CA LYS A 85 14.50 -1.77 0.04
C LYS A 85 13.32 -1.04 -0.60
N LYS A 86 13.11 -1.22 -1.90
CA LYS A 86 12.00 -0.63 -2.66
C LYS A 86 10.65 -0.98 -2.03
N ARG A 87 10.40 -2.27 -1.80
CA ARG A 87 9.14 -2.73 -1.21
C ARG A 87 8.94 -2.28 0.23
N ALA A 88 10.00 -2.20 1.03
CA ALA A 88 9.92 -1.73 2.40
C ALA A 88 9.50 -0.25 2.49
N VAL A 89 9.97 0.59 1.56
CA VAL A 89 9.55 2.00 1.44
C VAL A 89 8.08 2.08 0.99
N GLN A 90 7.73 1.34 -0.07
CA GLN A 90 6.37 1.30 -0.62
C GLN A 90 5.32 0.85 0.43
N GLU A 91 5.69 -0.13 1.26
CA GLU A 91 4.83 -0.65 2.32
C GLU A 91 4.93 0.13 3.65
N ARG A 92 5.63 1.28 3.67
CA ARG A 92 5.80 2.18 4.84
C ARG A 92 6.45 1.53 6.07
N LEU A 93 7.21 0.47 5.88
CA LEU A 93 8.03 -0.11 6.95
C LEU A 93 9.23 0.78 7.23
N ILE A 94 9.84 1.31 6.17
CA ILE A 94 10.95 2.28 6.26
C ILE A 94 10.57 3.56 5.53
N GLY A 95 11.10 4.68 5.99
CA GLY A 95 11.03 5.92 5.23
C GLY A 95 11.97 5.90 4.02
N PRO A 96 11.78 6.80 3.05
CA PRO A 96 12.77 7.02 2.00
C PRO A 96 14.09 7.53 2.62
N ASP A 97 15.18 7.39 1.88
CA ASP A 97 16.51 7.84 2.33
C ASP A 97 16.47 9.32 2.74
N ASN A 98 17.17 9.67 3.83
CA ASN A 98 17.21 11.03 4.41
C ASN A 98 15.88 11.54 4.99
N SER A 99 14.86 10.68 5.13
CA SER A 99 13.59 11.06 5.75
C SER A 99 13.70 11.22 7.27
N ILE A 100 12.72 11.92 7.84
CA ILE A 100 12.58 12.09 9.30
C ILE A 100 12.48 10.74 10.01
N TYR A 101 11.88 9.73 9.38
CA TYR A 101 11.76 8.37 9.92
C TYR A 101 13.12 7.72 10.17
N GLU A 102 14.09 7.94 9.28
CA GLU A 102 15.44 7.39 9.44
C GLU A 102 16.17 8.02 10.64
N LYS A 103 15.93 9.31 10.90
CA LYS A 103 16.53 10.03 12.04
C LYS A 103 16.01 9.56 13.39
N PHE A 104 14.78 9.03 13.42
CA PHE A 104 14.17 8.50 14.64
C PHE A 104 14.56 7.04 14.92
N GLU A 105 15.36 6.40 14.09
CA GLU A 105 15.87 5.06 14.34
C GLU A 105 16.99 5.08 15.37
N ILE A 106 16.83 4.30 16.44
CA ILE A 106 17.90 4.11 17.41
C ILE A 106 18.82 3.02 16.86
N LYS A 107 20.08 3.38 16.61
CA LYS A 107 21.14 2.49 16.09
C LYS A 107 22.27 2.42 17.11
N ASN A 108 22.59 1.24 17.60
CA ASN A 108 23.78 1.02 18.42
C ASN A 108 25.04 0.91 17.54
N GLN A 109 26.24 1.04 18.10
CA GLN A 109 27.50 0.90 17.33
C GLN A 109 27.56 -0.43 16.56
N LYS A 110 27.20 -1.53 17.21
CA LYS A 110 27.12 -2.85 16.57
C LYS A 110 26.17 -2.89 15.38
N ASP A 111 25.04 -2.18 15.47
CA ASP A 111 24.05 -2.11 14.39
C ASP A 111 24.61 -1.35 13.18
N GLN A 112 25.42 -0.31 13.43
CA GLN A 112 26.11 0.45 12.38
C GLN A 112 27.18 -0.41 11.69
N ASP A 113 27.99 -1.12 12.47
CA ASP A 113 29.04 -2.00 11.93
C ASP A 113 28.42 -3.12 11.06
N GLU A 114 27.32 -3.74 11.52
CA GLU A 114 26.57 -4.72 10.74
C GLU A 114 25.96 -4.11 9.46
N TRP A 115 25.47 -2.87 9.53
CA TRP A 115 24.93 -2.17 8.36
C TRP A 115 26.00 -1.87 7.31
N GLU A 116 27.18 -1.42 7.71
CA GLU A 116 28.30 -1.17 6.79
C GLU A 116 28.71 -2.45 6.04
N LEU A 117 28.76 -3.60 6.73
CA LEU A 117 29.02 -4.88 6.07
C LEU A 117 27.94 -5.25 5.04
N LEU A 118 26.68 -4.93 5.33
CA LEU A 118 25.54 -5.21 4.44
C LEU A 118 25.49 -4.32 3.20
N LYS A 119 26.11 -3.13 3.22
CA LYS A 119 26.17 -2.24 2.05
C LYS A 119 26.78 -2.93 0.82
N SER A 120 27.79 -3.79 1.03
CA SER A 120 28.41 -4.59 -0.03
C SER A 120 27.43 -5.48 -0.82
N LYS A 121 26.23 -5.77 -0.27
CA LYS A 121 25.20 -6.54 -0.98
C LYS A 121 24.48 -5.71 -2.04
N PHE A 122 24.46 -4.39 -1.93
CA PHE A 122 23.88 -3.50 -2.93
C PHE A 122 24.74 -3.41 -4.19
N ASP A 123 26.02 -3.78 -4.12
CA ASP A 123 26.88 -3.84 -5.32
C ASP A 123 26.50 -5.02 -6.23
N LYS A 124 25.75 -6.00 -5.71
CA LYS A 124 25.34 -7.19 -6.46
C LYS A 124 23.92 -7.01 -7.00
N ALA A 125 23.74 -7.29 -8.29
CA ALA A 125 22.42 -7.34 -8.90
C ALA A 125 21.51 -8.37 -8.22
N ASP A 126 20.21 -8.07 -8.24
CA ASP A 126 19.15 -8.96 -7.76
C ASP A 126 19.02 -10.16 -8.71
N ILE A 127 18.75 -11.33 -8.14
CA ILE A 127 18.59 -12.58 -8.90
C ILE A 127 17.12 -12.71 -9.30
N PHE A 128 16.89 -12.91 -10.60
CA PHE A 128 15.54 -13.18 -11.11
C PHE A 128 15.04 -14.54 -10.61
N GLN A 129 13.85 -14.54 -10.00
CA GLN A 129 13.14 -15.74 -9.59
C GLN A 129 11.84 -15.86 -10.37
N ASN A 130 11.76 -16.85 -11.28
CA ASN A 130 10.56 -17.09 -12.05
C ASN A 130 9.50 -17.81 -11.20
N ASP A 131 8.28 -17.28 -11.19
CA ASP A 131 7.12 -17.89 -10.55
C ASP A 131 6.25 -18.56 -11.64
N PRO A 132 6.30 -19.90 -11.79
CA PRO A 132 5.56 -20.59 -12.85
C PRO A 132 4.05 -20.61 -12.63
N SER A 133 3.56 -20.26 -11.43
CA SER A 133 2.12 -20.19 -11.15
C SER A 133 1.43 -19.04 -11.89
N ILE A 134 2.19 -18.01 -12.27
CA ILE A 134 1.69 -16.85 -13.01
C ILE A 134 1.73 -17.17 -14.51
N SER A 135 0.59 -16.99 -15.17
CA SER A 135 0.40 -17.18 -16.62
C SER A 135 1.39 -16.37 -17.46
N LYS A 136 1.49 -16.69 -18.77
CA LYS A 136 2.33 -15.97 -19.74
C LYS A 136 1.82 -14.56 -20.06
N GLN A 137 0.54 -14.31 -19.76
CA GLN A 137 -0.14 -13.04 -19.94
C GLN A 137 -1.09 -12.81 -18.77
N THR A 138 -1.10 -11.59 -18.24
CA THR A 138 -2.02 -11.14 -17.20
C THR A 138 -2.78 -9.94 -17.73
N ILE A 139 -4.10 -10.01 -17.63
CA ILE A 139 -5.02 -8.95 -18.05
C ILE A 139 -5.70 -8.40 -16.81
N ILE A 140 -5.61 -7.10 -16.62
CA ILE A 140 -6.13 -6.36 -15.46
C ILE A 140 -7.33 -5.54 -15.93
N TYR A 141 -8.42 -5.61 -15.18
CA TYR A 141 -9.70 -4.97 -15.46
C TYR A 141 -10.11 -4.08 -14.27
N TYR A 142 -11.20 -3.33 -14.42
CA TYR A 142 -11.87 -2.71 -13.28
C TYR A 142 -12.29 -3.74 -12.22
N SER A 143 -12.24 -3.35 -10.96
CA SER A 143 -12.57 -4.21 -9.83
C SER A 143 -14.08 -4.32 -9.66
N LYS A 144 -14.66 -5.43 -10.15
CA LYS A 144 -16.10 -5.70 -10.01
C LYS A 144 -16.59 -5.61 -8.55
N ILE A 145 -15.81 -6.10 -7.59
CA ILE A 145 -16.20 -6.08 -6.17
C ILE A 145 -16.27 -4.65 -5.62
N LYS A 146 -15.31 -3.78 -5.98
CA LYS A 146 -15.31 -2.38 -5.53
C LYS A 146 -16.51 -1.64 -6.12
N ASN A 147 -16.72 -1.82 -7.42
CA ASN A 147 -17.81 -1.16 -8.14
C ASN A 147 -19.17 -1.64 -7.62
N ILE A 148 -19.34 -2.94 -7.34
CA ILE A 148 -20.58 -3.46 -6.74
C ILE A 148 -20.83 -2.83 -5.37
N PHE A 149 -19.81 -2.73 -4.52
CA PHE A 149 -19.93 -2.11 -3.20
C PHE A 149 -20.30 -0.63 -3.30
N GLN A 150 -19.62 0.16 -4.15
CA GLN A 150 -19.92 1.58 -4.33
C GLN A 150 -21.28 1.79 -4.99
N MET A 151 -21.69 0.94 -5.92
CA MET A 151 -23.02 0.98 -6.52
C MET A 151 -24.11 0.69 -5.47
N SER A 152 -23.86 -0.25 -4.54
CA SER A 152 -24.78 -0.51 -3.41
C SER A 152 -24.91 0.67 -2.46
N LEU A 153 -23.82 1.41 -2.22
CA LEU A 153 -23.83 2.65 -1.45
C LEU A 153 -24.66 3.73 -2.16
N GLY A 154 -24.46 3.90 -3.48
CA GLY A 154 -25.23 4.85 -4.29
C GLY A 154 -26.73 4.55 -4.28
N ILE A 155 -27.12 3.29 -4.44
CA ILE A 155 -28.52 2.85 -4.33
C ILE A 155 -29.09 3.13 -2.93
N SER A 156 -28.31 2.88 -1.88
CA SER A 156 -28.71 3.20 -0.50
C SER A 156 -28.94 4.70 -0.31
N CYS A 157 -28.07 5.55 -0.87
CA CYS A 157 -28.27 7.00 -0.89
C CYS A 157 -29.55 7.40 -1.62
N ILE A 158 -29.87 6.77 -2.77
CA ILE A 158 -31.11 7.06 -3.50
C ILE A 158 -32.34 6.75 -2.64
N VAL A 159 -32.36 5.58 -1.98
CA VAL A 159 -33.47 5.18 -1.09
C VAL A 159 -33.62 6.15 0.09
N ILE A 160 -32.52 6.52 0.74
CA ILE A 160 -32.51 7.48 1.85
C ILE A 160 -32.96 8.88 1.38
N GLY A 161 -32.48 9.31 0.21
CA GLY A 161 -32.84 10.59 -0.39
C GLY A 161 -34.33 10.69 -0.70
N LEU A 162 -34.93 9.64 -1.28
CA LEU A 162 -36.37 9.56 -1.53
C LEU A 162 -37.20 9.58 -0.24
N TYR A 163 -36.75 8.85 0.79
CA TYR A 163 -37.41 8.85 2.10
C TYR A 163 -37.40 10.24 2.75
N LEU A 164 -36.23 10.90 2.80
CA LEU A 164 -36.09 12.24 3.37
C LEU A 164 -36.83 13.32 2.57
N SER A 165 -36.93 13.14 1.25
CA SER A 165 -37.69 14.06 0.38
C SER A 165 -39.19 14.01 0.60
N SER A 166 -39.71 12.94 1.23
CA SER A 166 -41.12 12.81 1.57
C SER A 166 -41.53 13.65 2.79
N ASP A 167 -40.56 14.08 3.61
CA ASP A 167 -40.78 15.00 4.73
C ASP A 167 -40.46 16.45 4.32
N SER A 168 -41.48 17.32 4.34
CA SER A 168 -41.37 18.74 3.98
C SER A 168 -40.24 19.50 4.69
N LYS A 169 -39.85 19.08 5.90
CA LYS A 169 -38.76 19.70 6.67
C LYS A 169 -37.36 19.40 6.12
N ASN A 170 -37.20 18.24 5.49
CA ASN A 170 -35.90 17.71 5.08
C ASN A 170 -35.73 17.61 3.56
N ILE A 171 -36.67 18.17 2.78
CA ILE A 171 -36.72 18.02 1.33
C ILE A 171 -35.44 18.45 0.62
N ILE A 172 -34.80 19.55 1.06
CA ILE A 172 -33.54 20.04 0.48
C ILE A 172 -32.42 19.03 0.67
N PHE A 173 -32.29 18.45 1.88
CA PHE A 173 -31.31 17.42 2.19
C PHE A 173 -31.60 16.12 1.44
N GLY A 174 -32.88 15.75 1.33
CA GLY A 174 -33.32 14.58 0.56
C GLY A 174 -32.91 14.68 -0.92
N ILE A 175 -33.16 15.82 -1.56
CA ILE A 175 -32.77 16.08 -2.95
C ILE A 175 -31.25 16.03 -3.12
N LEU A 176 -30.48 16.64 -2.20
CA LEU A 176 -29.00 16.63 -2.27
C LEU A 176 -28.44 15.21 -2.20
N ILE A 177 -28.92 14.40 -1.26
CA ILE A 177 -28.51 12.99 -1.10
C ILE A 177 -28.92 12.17 -2.32
N LEU A 178 -30.10 12.44 -2.89
CA LEU A 178 -30.59 11.74 -4.09
C LEU A 178 -29.68 12.04 -5.29
N VAL A 179 -29.34 13.30 -5.53
CA VAL A 179 -28.41 13.69 -6.61
C VAL A 179 -27.05 13.03 -6.43
N LEU A 180 -26.51 13.02 -5.20
CA LEU A 180 -25.26 12.35 -4.89
C LEU A 180 -25.34 10.84 -5.16
N GLY A 181 -26.42 10.19 -4.75
CA GLY A 181 -26.66 8.76 -4.97
C GLY A 181 -26.72 8.42 -6.46
N VAL A 182 -27.46 9.19 -7.25
CA VAL A 182 -27.55 9.03 -8.70
C VAL A 182 -26.17 9.20 -9.37
N TYR A 183 -25.42 10.23 -8.98
CA TYR A 183 -24.07 10.46 -9.51
C TYR A 183 -23.12 9.30 -9.21
N LEU A 184 -23.08 8.84 -7.95
CA LEU A 184 -22.24 7.70 -7.55
C LEU A 184 -22.64 6.44 -8.31
N SER A 185 -23.94 6.11 -8.35
CA SER A 185 -24.42 4.94 -9.09
C SER A 185 -24.10 5.00 -10.58
N TYR A 186 -24.23 6.16 -11.23
CA TYR A 186 -23.93 6.31 -12.65
C TYR A 186 -22.44 6.10 -12.97
N LYS A 187 -21.54 6.70 -12.17
CA LYS A 187 -20.09 6.54 -12.33
C LYS A 187 -19.71 5.06 -12.23
N GLU A 188 -20.15 4.39 -11.18
CA GLU A 188 -19.81 2.99 -10.90
C GLU A 188 -20.44 2.02 -11.90
N PHE A 189 -21.65 2.33 -12.38
CA PHE A 189 -22.28 1.58 -13.47
C PHE A 189 -21.41 1.62 -14.73
N ARG A 190 -20.90 2.80 -15.13
CA ARG A 190 -20.03 2.91 -16.30
C ARG A 190 -18.77 2.04 -16.16
N GLU A 191 -18.16 2.01 -14.98
CA GLU A 191 -16.95 1.22 -14.73
C GLU A 191 -17.24 -0.29 -14.61
N ALA A 192 -18.35 -0.68 -13.97
CA ALA A 192 -18.73 -2.09 -13.78
C ALA A 192 -19.06 -2.82 -15.10
N PHE A 193 -19.66 -2.10 -16.06
CA PHE A 193 -19.96 -2.62 -17.39
C PHE A 193 -18.80 -2.49 -18.37
N ASN A 194 -17.71 -1.82 -17.97
CA ASN A 194 -16.53 -1.70 -18.80
C ASN A 194 -15.71 -3.01 -18.76
N THR A 195 -15.88 -3.85 -19.78
CA THR A 195 -15.11 -5.09 -19.94
C THR A 195 -13.78 -4.87 -20.69
N THR A 196 -13.40 -3.63 -20.98
CA THR A 196 -12.14 -3.36 -21.67
C THR A 196 -10.94 -3.62 -20.75
N PRO A 197 -9.91 -4.33 -21.23
CA PRO A 197 -8.63 -4.45 -20.54
C PRO A 197 -8.06 -3.08 -20.21
N GLN A 198 -7.67 -2.86 -18.95
CA GLN A 198 -7.04 -1.62 -18.50
C GLN A 198 -5.52 -1.69 -18.57
N ILE A 199 -4.96 -2.85 -18.23
CA ILE A 199 -3.52 -3.14 -18.34
C ILE A 199 -3.36 -4.58 -18.84
N ILE A 200 -2.54 -4.77 -19.87
CA ILE A 200 -2.13 -6.08 -20.37
C ILE A 200 -0.62 -6.20 -20.19
N LEU A 201 -0.21 -7.22 -19.43
CA LEU A 201 1.19 -7.55 -19.19
C LEU A 201 1.49 -8.92 -19.76
N ASN A 202 2.58 -9.04 -20.50
CA ASN A 202 3.07 -10.33 -20.98
C ASN A 202 4.60 -10.34 -21.10
N GLU A 203 5.16 -11.47 -21.53
CA GLU A 203 6.61 -11.62 -21.70
C GLU A 203 7.23 -10.71 -22.77
N LYS A 204 6.41 -10.13 -23.67
CA LYS A 204 6.88 -9.25 -24.75
C LYS A 204 6.88 -7.79 -24.31
N GLY A 205 5.90 -7.36 -23.51
CA GLY A 205 5.73 -5.96 -23.15
C GLY A 205 4.54 -5.63 -22.27
N ILE A 206 4.18 -4.35 -22.28
CA ILE A 206 3.02 -3.78 -21.58
C ILE A 206 2.14 -3.00 -22.56
N GLU A 207 0.84 -3.03 -22.32
CA GLU A 207 -0.17 -2.17 -22.94
C GLU A 207 -1.12 -1.66 -21.86
N THR A 208 -1.58 -0.42 -22.00
CA THR A 208 -2.58 0.16 -21.10
C THR A 208 -3.71 0.82 -21.88
N VAL A 209 -4.75 1.25 -21.19
CA VAL A 209 -5.87 2.00 -21.78
C VAL A 209 -5.43 3.30 -22.47
N ASN A 210 -4.36 3.94 -21.99
CA ASN A 210 -3.85 5.21 -22.52
C ASN A 210 -2.71 5.03 -23.52
N THR A 211 -1.99 3.92 -23.44
CA THR A 211 -0.79 3.65 -24.25
C THR A 211 -0.86 2.32 -24.96
N LYS A 212 -0.58 2.39 -26.27
CA LYS A 212 -0.42 1.21 -27.13
C LYS A 212 0.64 0.27 -26.58
N PHE A 213 0.59 -0.98 -27.05
CA PHE A 213 1.58 -1.99 -26.71
C PHE A 213 3.01 -1.57 -27.06
N TYR A 214 3.90 -1.64 -26.07
CA TYR A 214 5.35 -1.42 -26.21
C TYR A 214 6.13 -2.63 -25.69
N ASN A 215 7.22 -2.99 -26.37
CA ASN A 215 8.10 -4.07 -25.93
C ASN A 215 8.94 -3.65 -24.72
N TRP A 216 9.31 -4.60 -23.86
CA TRP A 216 10.13 -4.35 -22.66
C TRP A 216 11.46 -3.63 -22.96
N GLU A 217 12.07 -3.87 -24.11
CA GLU A 217 13.30 -3.19 -24.56
C GLU A 217 13.12 -1.67 -24.69
N SER A 218 11.92 -1.23 -25.07
CA SER A 218 11.58 0.19 -25.26
C SER A 218 11.08 0.86 -23.99
N ILE A 219 10.83 0.09 -22.93
CA ILE A 219 10.27 0.57 -21.66
C ILE A 219 11.38 0.71 -20.63
N LYS A 220 11.34 1.82 -19.90
CA LYS A 220 12.28 2.11 -18.80
C LYS A 220 11.55 2.64 -17.59
N ASN A 221 12.20 2.54 -16.42
CA ASN A 221 11.74 3.13 -15.16
C ASN A 221 10.31 2.70 -14.77
N GLU A 222 9.94 1.46 -15.06
CA GLU A 222 8.65 0.91 -14.71
C GLU A 222 8.51 0.71 -13.19
N GLU A 223 7.47 1.31 -12.63
CA GLU A 223 7.17 1.22 -11.21
C GLU A 223 5.71 1.51 -10.92
N VAL A 224 5.17 0.88 -9.88
CA VAL A 224 3.97 1.39 -9.23
C VAL A 224 4.36 2.30 -8.08
N ILE A 225 4.12 3.60 -8.24
CA ILE A 225 4.35 4.61 -7.23
C ILE A 225 3.07 4.89 -6.44
N ARG A 226 3.27 5.51 -5.28
CA ARG A 226 2.22 5.97 -4.38
C ARG A 226 2.32 7.49 -4.33
N ASP A 227 1.25 8.17 -4.66
CA ASP A 227 1.19 9.63 -4.56
C ASP A 227 0.17 10.06 -3.50
N GLY A 228 0.49 11.14 -2.77
CA GLY A 228 -0.36 11.69 -1.71
C GLY A 228 -0.17 11.13 -0.29
N PHE A 229 -0.88 11.79 0.65
CA PHE A 229 -0.79 11.56 2.10
C PHE A 229 -2.15 11.25 2.72
N GLY A 230 -2.13 10.41 3.77
CA GLY A 230 -3.34 10.08 4.54
C GLY A 230 -4.44 9.46 3.69
N LYS A 231 -5.65 10.01 3.80
CA LYS A 231 -6.86 9.55 3.08
C LYS A 231 -6.85 9.86 1.59
N ASN A 232 -5.99 10.78 1.13
CA ASN A 232 -5.90 11.18 -0.28
C ASN A 232 -4.68 10.53 -0.96
N THR A 233 -4.53 9.24 -0.75
CA THR A 233 -3.44 8.46 -1.35
C THR A 233 -3.96 7.71 -2.55
N HIS A 234 -3.27 7.85 -3.67
CA HIS A 234 -3.55 7.16 -4.91
C HIS A 234 -2.33 6.38 -5.38
N TYR A 235 -2.57 5.26 -6.06
CA TYR A 235 -1.51 4.44 -6.64
C TYR A 235 -1.48 4.59 -8.15
N TYR A 236 -0.28 4.74 -8.69
CA TYR A 236 -0.06 4.96 -10.13
C TYR A 236 0.97 4.01 -10.69
N LEU A 237 0.66 3.38 -11.81
CA LEU A 237 1.64 2.74 -12.68
C LEU A 237 2.32 3.83 -13.52
N VAL A 238 3.64 3.91 -13.42
CA VAL A 238 4.47 4.82 -14.20
C VAL A 238 5.54 4.06 -14.95
N TYR A 239 5.78 4.46 -16.19
CA TYR A 239 6.91 3.99 -16.98
C TYR A 239 7.19 4.96 -18.13
N ASP A 240 8.45 4.98 -18.56
CA ASP A 240 8.90 5.73 -19.73
C ASP A 240 8.81 4.83 -20.98
N TYR A 241 8.30 5.36 -22.09
CA TYR A 241 8.23 4.70 -23.39
C TYR A 241 8.70 5.66 -24.50
N PRO A 242 8.94 5.23 -25.75
CA PRO A 242 9.57 6.06 -26.78
C PRO A 242 8.88 7.41 -27.05
N ASN A 243 7.57 7.45 -26.87
CA ASN A 243 6.74 8.61 -27.19
C ASN A 243 6.28 9.40 -25.94
N GLY A 244 6.81 9.10 -24.74
CA GLY A 244 6.44 9.84 -23.54
C GLY A 244 6.54 9.03 -22.25
N LYS A 245 5.72 9.42 -21.28
CA LYS A 245 5.61 8.77 -19.97
C LYS A 245 4.16 8.39 -19.72
N GLU A 246 3.95 7.19 -19.19
CA GLU A 246 2.63 6.76 -18.75
C GLU A 246 2.45 7.11 -17.28
N TYR A 247 1.25 7.55 -16.93
CA TYR A 247 0.88 7.87 -15.55
C TYR A 247 -0.56 7.41 -15.32
N LEU A 248 -0.70 6.12 -14.98
CA LEU A 248 -2.00 5.46 -14.92
C LEU A 248 -2.41 5.16 -13.48
N GLN A 249 -3.54 5.72 -13.03
CA GLN A 249 -4.09 5.42 -11.72
C GLN A 249 -4.65 3.99 -11.68
N ILE A 250 -4.32 3.22 -10.63
CA ILE A 250 -4.69 1.78 -10.54
C ILE A 250 -5.69 1.47 -9.42
N ASP A 251 -6.18 2.48 -8.70
CA ASP A 251 -7.00 2.30 -7.50
C ASP A 251 -8.31 1.55 -7.77
N ASP A 252 -8.91 1.75 -8.95
CA ASP A 252 -10.20 1.17 -9.32
C ASP A 252 -10.04 -0.21 -9.99
N TYR A 253 -8.82 -0.70 -10.16
CA TYR A 253 -8.54 -1.96 -10.86
C TYR A 253 -8.60 -3.17 -9.92
N ASN A 254 -8.75 -4.36 -10.52
CA ASN A 254 -8.77 -5.66 -9.84
C ASN A 254 -7.38 -6.15 -9.40
N THR A 255 -6.42 -5.23 -9.29
CA THR A 255 -5.07 -5.46 -8.80
C THR A 255 -4.78 -4.52 -7.63
N ASN A 256 -3.63 -4.71 -6.98
CA ASN A 256 -3.10 -3.77 -6.01
C ASN A 256 -1.64 -3.48 -6.32
N MET A 257 -1.12 -2.41 -5.71
CA MET A 257 0.27 -1.96 -5.90
C MET A 257 1.29 -3.10 -5.78
N LYS A 258 1.15 -3.93 -4.75
CA LYS A 258 2.07 -5.03 -4.45
C LYS A 258 2.04 -6.11 -5.54
N LEU A 259 0.86 -6.53 -5.95
CA LEU A 259 0.67 -7.54 -6.98
C LEU A 259 1.17 -7.03 -8.33
N LEU A 260 0.83 -5.78 -8.70
CA LEU A 260 1.26 -5.19 -9.95
C LEU A 260 2.79 -5.03 -10.01
N ASN A 261 3.44 -4.55 -8.95
CA ASN A 261 4.91 -4.51 -8.88
C ASN A 261 5.53 -5.91 -9.02
N LYS A 262 4.95 -6.95 -8.39
CA LYS A 262 5.40 -8.34 -8.57
C LYS A 262 5.28 -8.78 -10.03
N LEU A 263 4.18 -8.44 -10.70
CA LEU A 263 3.96 -8.77 -12.12
C LEU A 263 4.96 -8.05 -13.04
N LEU A 264 5.23 -6.77 -12.81
CA LEU A 264 6.20 -6.00 -13.57
C LEU A 264 7.60 -6.63 -13.50
N ILE A 265 8.08 -6.92 -12.28
CA ILE A 265 9.38 -7.57 -12.06
C ILE A 265 9.43 -8.94 -12.75
N LEU A 266 8.35 -9.72 -12.63
CA LEU A 266 8.29 -11.05 -13.22
C LEU A 266 8.34 -11.00 -14.75
N TYR A 267 7.48 -10.20 -15.39
CA TYR A 267 7.41 -10.13 -16.85
C TYR A 267 8.67 -9.50 -17.45
N ARG A 268 9.22 -8.46 -16.82
CA ARG A 268 10.51 -7.89 -17.22
C ARG A 268 11.62 -8.94 -17.14
N GLY A 269 11.70 -9.66 -16.03
CA GLY A 269 12.69 -10.73 -15.87
C GLY A 269 12.52 -11.87 -16.87
N ARG A 270 11.29 -12.28 -17.20
CA ARG A 270 11.02 -13.25 -18.26
C ARG A 270 11.44 -12.75 -19.64
N SER A 271 11.31 -11.46 -19.92
CA SER A 271 11.71 -10.89 -21.22
C SER A 271 13.22 -10.89 -21.44
N ILE A 272 14.00 -10.70 -20.36
CA ILE A 272 15.47 -10.64 -20.40
C ILE A 272 16.08 -12.04 -20.46
N ASN A 273 15.47 -13.02 -19.79
CA ASN A 273 15.99 -14.39 -19.67
C ASN A 273 15.40 -15.37 -20.71
N LYS A 274 14.92 -14.84 -21.83
CA LYS A 274 14.32 -15.62 -22.92
C LYS A 274 15.33 -15.84 -24.03
#